data_AF-A0A3D3G2I1-F1
#
_entry.id   AF-A0A3D3G2I1-F1
#
_cell.length_a   1.000
_cell.length_b   1.000
_cell.length_c   1.000
_cell.angle_alpha   90.00
_cell.angle_beta   90.00
_cell.angle_gamma   90.00
#
_symmetry.space_group_name_H-M   'P 1'
#
loop_
_entity.id
_entity.type
_entity.pdbx_description
1 polymer ?
#
loop_
_entity_poly.entity_id
_entity_poly.type
_entity_poly.pdbx_seq_one_letter_code
_entity_poly.pdbx_strand_id
1 'polypeptide(L)'
;MKTLFKQTLTVSILTSLLAGTAFAAPSEAPPAFIKRVADGLIGRLKADHNKLQTNPAAVKTIVRENLDPYIDSQAFTRIVMGTYATNQYSSAAQRAQFEKNFRETLIENYGSAFAKYSNQSYSIR
;
A
#
# COMPACT_ATOMS: atom_id res chain seq x y z
N MET A 1 50.22 -27.61 4.69
CA MET A 1 49.53 -26.61 5.55
C MET A 1 48.80 -25.52 4.75
N LYS A 2 49.37 -24.93 3.67
CA LYS A 2 48.70 -23.86 2.89
C LYS A 2 47.41 -24.28 2.16
N THR A 3 47.26 -25.54 1.76
CA THR A 3 46.07 -26.09 1.07
C THR A 3 44.92 -26.39 2.02
N LEU A 4 45.21 -26.93 3.21
CA LEU A 4 44.22 -27.19 4.26
C LEU A 4 43.59 -25.89 4.77
N PHE A 5 44.40 -24.84 4.98
CA PHE A 5 43.92 -23.53 5.41
C PHE A 5 43.02 -22.84 4.36
N LYS A 6 43.30 -23.04 3.07
CA LYS A 6 42.48 -22.55 1.97
C LYS A 6 41.15 -23.30 1.90
N GLN A 7 41.17 -24.63 2.03
CA GLN A 7 39.96 -25.46 2.02
C GLN A 7 39.04 -25.15 3.21
N THR A 8 39.58 -24.94 4.41
CA THR A 8 38.79 -24.53 5.58
C THR A 8 38.17 -23.14 5.38
N LEU A 9 38.89 -22.19 4.79
CA LEU A 9 38.35 -20.85 4.52
C LEU A 9 37.22 -20.89 3.48
N THR A 10 37.37 -21.69 2.41
CA THR A 10 36.35 -21.84 1.37
C THR A 10 35.08 -22.52 1.89
N VAL A 11 35.22 -23.52 2.76
CA VAL A 11 34.07 -24.20 3.40
C VAL A 11 33.32 -23.24 4.33
N SER A 12 34.02 -22.42 5.10
CA SER A 12 33.40 -21.42 6.00
C SER A 12 32.64 -20.33 5.24
N ILE A 13 33.14 -19.87 4.09
CA ILE A 13 32.44 -18.89 3.24
C ILE A 13 31.19 -19.51 2.62
N LEU A 14 31.27 -20.76 2.15
CA LEU A 14 30.12 -21.44 1.56
C LEU A 14 29.01 -21.77 2.57
N THR A 15 29.36 -22.03 3.83
CA THR A 15 28.36 -22.21 4.91
C THR A 15 27.70 -20.89 5.33
N SER A 16 28.40 -19.76 5.24
CA SER A 16 27.80 -18.44 5.52
C SER A 16 26.80 -17.98 4.44
N LEU A 17 26.97 -18.43 3.18
CA LEU A 17 26.02 -18.17 2.09
C LEU A 17 24.72 -18.99 2.19
N LEU A 18 24.74 -20.09 2.95
CA LEU A 18 23.57 -20.91 3.25
C LEU A 18 22.80 -20.41 4.49
N ALA A 19 23.37 -19.47 5.26
CA ALA A 19 22.72 -18.83 6.40
C ALA A 19 21.71 -17.76 5.92
N GLY A 20 20.60 -18.24 5.36
CA GLY A 20 19.26 -17.67 5.54
C GLY A 20 18.94 -16.34 4.86
N THR A 21 18.27 -16.40 3.72
CA THR A 21 17.17 -15.44 3.47
C THR A 21 15.96 -15.94 4.24
N ALA A 22 15.89 -15.63 5.54
CA ALA A 22 14.63 -15.75 6.26
C ALA A 22 13.67 -14.74 5.64
N PHE A 23 12.81 -15.19 4.73
CA PHE A 23 11.67 -14.40 4.29
C PHE A 23 10.79 -14.21 5.52
N ALA A 24 10.86 -13.03 6.11
CA ALA A 24 9.96 -12.66 7.19
C ALA A 24 8.53 -12.88 6.69
N ALA A 25 7.82 -13.81 7.32
CA ALA A 25 6.41 -13.98 7.05
C ALA A 25 5.72 -12.63 7.30
N PRO A 26 4.73 -12.24 6.47
CA PRO A 26 3.94 -11.05 6.74
C PRO A 26 3.41 -11.09 8.17
N SER A 27 3.44 -9.94 8.87
CA SER A 27 2.99 -9.86 10.27
C SER A 27 1.51 -10.22 10.45
N GLU A 28 0.74 -10.20 9.37
CA GLU A 28 -0.67 -10.60 9.34
C GLU A 28 -1.08 -11.15 7.97
N ALA A 29 -2.13 -11.97 7.94
CA ALA A 29 -2.71 -12.50 6.70
C ALA A 29 -3.48 -11.41 5.92
N PRO A 30 -3.62 -11.51 4.57
CA PRO A 30 -4.26 -10.48 3.77
C PRO A 30 -5.69 -10.10 4.22
N PRO A 31 -6.61 -11.03 4.55
CA PRO A 31 -7.93 -10.65 5.06
C PRO A 31 -7.87 -9.86 6.37
N ALA A 32 -6.94 -10.21 7.27
CA ALA A 32 -6.74 -9.50 8.53
C ALA A 32 -6.20 -8.09 8.31
N PHE A 33 -5.23 -7.94 7.38
CA PHE A 33 -4.72 -6.64 6.95
C PHE A 33 -5.84 -5.73 6.42
N ILE A 34 -6.66 -6.22 5.50
CA ILE A 34 -7.77 -5.45 4.92
C ILE A 34 -8.76 -5.03 6.00
N LYS A 35 -9.12 -5.96 6.90
CA LYS A 35 -10.00 -5.66 8.02
C LYS A 35 -9.43 -4.56 8.93
N ARG A 36 -8.15 -4.63 9.28
CA ARG A 36 -7.49 -3.64 10.13
C ARG A 36 -7.53 -2.25 9.51
N VAL A 37 -7.23 -2.14 8.21
CA VAL A 37 -7.27 -0.85 7.50
C VAL A 37 -8.70 -0.30 7.41
N ALA A 38 -9.68 -1.16 7.07
CA ALA A 38 -11.08 -0.77 6.99
C ALA A 38 -11.66 -0.33 8.35
N ASP A 39 -11.35 -1.07 9.42
CA ASP A 39 -11.74 -0.71 10.78
C ASP A 39 -11.12 0.61 11.22
N GLY A 40 -9.86 0.87 10.86
CA GLY A 40 -9.18 2.15 11.11
C GLY A 40 -9.91 3.33 10.45
N LEU A 41 -10.23 3.20 9.16
CA LEU A 41 -10.99 4.22 8.43
C LEU A 41 -12.37 4.44 9.06
N ILE A 42 -13.14 3.38 9.31
CA ILE A 42 -14.48 3.49 9.91
C ILE A 42 -14.41 4.10 11.32
N GLY A 43 -13.43 3.69 12.11
CA GLY A 43 -13.18 4.27 13.44
C GLY A 43 -12.94 5.76 13.35
N ARG A 44 -12.14 6.22 12.37
CA ARG A 44 -11.89 7.64 12.17
C ARG A 44 -13.13 8.41 11.69
N LEU A 45 -13.93 7.84 10.80
CA LEU A 45 -15.19 8.44 10.35
C LEU A 45 -16.19 8.62 11.50
N LYS A 46 -16.25 7.66 12.44
CA LYS A 46 -17.07 7.77 13.65
C LYS A 46 -16.57 8.86 14.59
N ALA A 47 -15.26 8.88 14.86
CA ALA A 47 -14.65 9.87 15.74
C ALA A 47 -14.82 11.30 15.22
N ASP A 48 -14.67 11.49 13.90
CA ASP A 48 -14.75 12.80 13.26
C ASP A 48 -16.17 13.13 12.73
N HIS A 49 -17.21 12.38 13.11
CA HIS A 49 -18.56 12.54 12.56
C HIS A 49 -19.07 13.98 12.64
N ASN A 50 -18.97 14.62 13.82
CA ASN A 50 -19.40 16.01 14.01
C ASN A 50 -18.62 17.01 13.14
N LYS A 51 -17.32 16.76 12.95
CA LYS A 51 -16.46 17.57 12.07
C LYS A 51 -16.87 17.42 10.61
N LEU A 52 -17.26 16.22 10.19
CA LEU A 52 -17.71 15.95 8.84
C LEU A 52 -19.08 16.58 8.51
N GLN A 53 -19.92 16.83 9.52
CA GLN A 53 -21.18 17.58 9.33
C GLN A 53 -20.93 19.05 8.98
N THR A 54 -19.92 19.68 9.58
CA THR A 54 -19.63 21.11 9.38
C THR A 54 -18.59 21.36 8.28
N ASN A 55 -17.74 20.38 8.00
CA ASN A 55 -16.76 20.42 6.91
C ASN A 55 -16.69 19.07 6.17
N PRO A 56 -17.64 18.78 5.27
CA PRO A 56 -17.66 17.54 4.51
C PRO A 56 -16.39 17.33 3.65
N ALA A 57 -15.70 18.41 3.25
CA ALA A 57 -14.49 18.31 2.45
C ALA A 57 -13.31 17.67 3.19
N ALA A 58 -13.31 17.71 4.54
CA ALA A 58 -12.28 17.08 5.36
C ALA A 58 -12.22 15.55 5.21
N VAL A 59 -13.30 14.93 4.72
CA VAL A 59 -13.34 13.47 4.49
C VAL A 59 -12.25 13.00 3.53
N LYS A 60 -11.90 13.81 2.52
CA LYS A 60 -10.88 13.45 1.54
C LYS A 60 -9.51 13.31 2.19
N THR A 61 -9.21 14.13 3.18
CA THR A 61 -7.98 14.02 3.98
C THR A 61 -7.99 12.75 4.83
N ILE A 62 -9.11 12.47 5.50
CA ILE A 62 -9.26 11.24 6.29
C ILE A 62 -9.03 9.99 5.42
N VAL A 63 -9.61 9.95 4.22
CA VAL A 63 -9.42 8.85 3.27
C VAL A 63 -7.95 8.69 2.89
N ARG A 64 -7.25 9.78 2.52
CA ARG A 64 -5.81 9.73 2.19
C ARG A 64 -4.98 9.20 3.35
N GLU A 65 -5.14 9.78 4.55
CA GLU A 65 -4.38 9.40 5.73
C GLU A 65 -4.58 7.92 6.12
N ASN A 66 -5.78 7.38 5.91
CA ASN A 66 -6.10 6.01 6.31
C ASN A 66 -5.80 4.96 5.23
N LEU A 67 -5.75 5.34 3.95
CA LEU A 67 -5.58 4.38 2.85
C LEU A 67 -4.22 4.49 2.16
N ASP A 68 -3.70 5.70 1.94
CA ASP A 68 -2.47 5.92 1.16
C ASP A 68 -1.24 5.15 1.67
N PRO A 69 -1.00 5.03 2.99
CA PRO A 69 0.15 4.26 3.50
C PRO A 69 0.16 2.78 3.10
N TYR A 70 -1.00 2.27 2.67
CA TYR A 70 -1.24 0.86 2.41
C TYR A 70 -1.39 0.54 0.92
N ILE A 71 -1.26 1.53 0.03
CA ILE A 71 -1.48 1.37 -1.42
C ILE A 71 -0.15 1.43 -2.17
N ASP A 72 0.18 0.36 -2.89
CA ASP A 72 1.23 0.38 -3.92
C ASP A 72 0.72 1.13 -5.16
N SER A 73 0.86 2.45 -5.13
CA SER A 73 0.35 3.34 -6.16
C SER A 73 1.08 3.18 -7.50
N GLN A 74 2.33 2.70 -7.47
CA GLN A 74 3.13 2.43 -8.67
C GLN A 74 2.66 1.15 -9.36
N ALA A 75 2.44 0.06 -8.61
CA ALA A 75 1.86 -1.16 -9.16
C ALA A 75 0.46 -0.92 -9.70
N PHE A 76 -0.38 -0.21 -8.95
CA PHE A 76 -1.71 0.18 -9.38
C PHE A 76 -1.67 0.97 -10.70
N THR A 77 -0.79 1.97 -10.80
CA THR A 77 -0.61 2.75 -12.03
C THR A 77 -0.21 1.88 -13.22
N ARG A 78 0.71 0.93 -13.04
CA ARG A 78 1.09 -0.01 -14.12
C ARG A 78 -0.09 -0.87 -14.58
N ILE A 79 -0.91 -1.35 -13.65
CA ILE A 79 -2.10 -2.16 -13.97
C ILE A 79 -3.11 -1.34 -14.77
N VAL A 80 -3.39 -0.11 -14.35
CA VAL A 80 -4.38 0.76 -15.00
C VAL A 80 -3.91 1.22 -16.38
N MET A 81 -2.64 1.58 -16.51
CA MET A 81 -2.08 2.03 -17.79
C MET A 81 -1.82 0.88 -18.78
N GLY A 82 -1.68 -0.36 -18.31
CA GLY A 82 -1.41 -1.52 -19.16
C GLY A 82 -0.13 -1.34 -20.00
N THR A 83 -0.23 -1.58 -21.31
CA THR A 83 0.90 -1.43 -22.25
C THR A 83 1.51 -0.03 -22.26
N TYR A 84 0.72 1.02 -21.96
CA TYR A 84 1.19 2.40 -21.92
C TYR A 84 2.11 2.71 -20.72
N ALA A 85 2.20 1.82 -19.73
CA ALA A 85 3.11 1.95 -18.60
C ALA A 85 4.59 1.73 -18.97
N THR A 86 4.87 1.22 -20.17
CA THR A 86 6.25 0.94 -20.61
C THR A 86 6.97 2.20 -21.07
N ASN A 87 8.30 2.17 -21.06
CA ASN A 87 9.15 3.28 -21.48
C ASN A 87 9.00 3.65 -22.97
N GLN A 88 8.37 2.79 -23.78
CA GLN A 88 8.06 3.08 -25.18
C GLN A 88 6.95 4.14 -25.32
N TYR A 89 6.01 4.18 -24.38
CA TYR A 89 4.81 5.03 -24.48
C TYR A 89 4.74 6.12 -23.42
N SER A 90 5.46 5.97 -22.30
CA SER A 90 5.48 6.98 -21.24
C SER A 90 6.85 7.12 -20.60
N SER A 91 7.18 8.34 -20.18
CA SER A 91 8.31 8.61 -19.29
C SER A 91 7.93 8.34 -17.83
N ALA A 92 8.93 8.21 -16.96
CA ALA A 92 8.70 8.07 -15.52
C ALA A 92 7.91 9.26 -14.93
N ALA A 93 8.21 10.49 -15.38
CA ALA A 93 7.51 11.70 -14.95
C ALA A 93 6.02 11.70 -15.38
N GLN A 94 5.72 11.25 -16.60
CA GLN A 94 4.33 11.12 -17.07
C GLN A 94 3.55 10.10 -16.25
N ARG A 95 4.15 8.96 -15.90
CA ARG A 95 3.52 7.94 -15.04
C ARG A 95 3.26 8.45 -13.63
N ALA A 96 4.21 9.17 -13.03
CA ALA A 96 4.02 9.78 -11.72
C ALA A 96 2.91 10.84 -11.73
N GLN A 97 2.83 11.65 -12.79
CA GLN A 97 1.75 12.63 -12.95
C GLN A 97 0.39 11.95 -13.15
N PHE A 98 0.34 10.87 -13.94
CA PHE A 98 -0.86 10.06 -14.11
C PHE A 98 -1.32 9.48 -12.77
N GLU A 99 -0.42 8.84 -12.01
CA GLU A 99 -0.72 8.28 -10.69
C GLU A 99 -1.38 9.34 -9.79
N LYS A 100 -0.74 10.50 -9.66
CA LYS A 100 -1.24 11.61 -8.83
C LYS A 100 -2.65 12.03 -9.26
N ASN A 101 -2.84 12.32 -10.55
CA ASN A 101 -4.12 12.78 -11.08
C ASN A 101 -5.22 11.73 -10.92
N PHE A 102 -4.88 10.46 -11.13
CA PHE A 102 -5.83 9.38 -11.05
C PHE A 102 -6.28 9.14 -9.62
N ARG A 103 -5.35 9.10 -8.66
CA ARG A 103 -5.69 9.01 -7.22
C ARG A 103 -6.55 10.16 -6.74
N GLU A 104 -6.20 11.39 -7.13
CA GLU A 104 -7.00 12.58 -6.80
C GLU A 104 -8.42 12.48 -7.37
N THR A 105 -8.56 11.98 -8.61
CA THR A 105 -9.87 11.76 -9.25
C THR A 105 -10.71 10.72 -8.50
N LEU A 106 -10.10 9.61 -8.05
CA LEU A 106 -10.81 8.60 -7.26
C LEU A 106 -11.30 9.16 -5.92
N ILE A 107 -10.47 9.95 -5.24
CA ILE A 107 -10.83 10.58 -3.98
C ILE A 107 -11.93 11.64 -4.17
N GLU A 108 -11.88 12.40 -5.27
CA GLU A 108 -12.91 13.37 -5.61
C GLU A 108 -14.27 12.69 -5.83
N ASN A 109 -14.28 11.64 -6.67
CA ASN A 109 -15.52 11.00 -7.11
C ASN A 109 -16.12 10.06 -6.06
N TYR A 110 -15.29 9.39 -5.25
CA TYR A 110 -15.76 8.36 -4.30
C TYR A 110 -15.53 8.74 -2.84
N GLY A 111 -14.53 9.57 -2.54
CA GLY A 111 -14.17 9.93 -1.16
C GLY A 111 -15.28 10.67 -0.42
N SER A 112 -16.08 11.48 -1.13
CA SER A 112 -17.20 12.22 -0.55
C SER A 112 -18.31 11.32 0.02
N ALA A 113 -18.44 10.08 -0.45
CA ALA A 113 -19.42 9.13 0.07
C ALA A 113 -19.16 8.78 1.53
N PHE A 114 -17.90 8.77 1.97
CA PHE A 114 -17.54 8.46 3.36
C PHE A 114 -18.01 9.52 4.36
N ALA A 115 -18.27 10.76 3.93
CA ALA A 115 -18.82 11.80 4.82
C ALA A 115 -20.27 11.48 5.22
N LYS A 116 -20.95 10.63 4.45
CA LYS A 116 -22.32 10.19 4.70
C LYS A 116 -22.40 8.90 5.52
N TYR A 117 -21.27 8.44 6.07
CA TYR A 117 -21.25 7.25 6.92
C TYR A 117 -22.23 7.40 8.10
N SER A 118 -23.08 6.41 8.27
CA SER A 118 -24.17 6.35 9.24
C SER A 118 -24.34 4.94 9.80
N ASN A 119 -23.22 4.32 10.20
CA ASN A 119 -23.16 2.97 10.80
C ASN A 119 -23.40 1.81 9.84
N GLN A 120 -23.03 1.96 8.57
CA GLN A 120 -22.98 0.84 7.63
C GLN A 120 -22.06 -0.27 8.16
N SER A 121 -22.44 -1.52 7.91
CA SER A 121 -21.64 -2.71 8.19
C SER A 121 -20.97 -3.25 6.93
N TYR A 122 -19.88 -4.02 7.11
CA TYR A 122 -19.17 -4.70 6.02
C TYR A 122 -18.69 -6.07 6.50
N SER A 123 -18.37 -6.96 5.56
CA SER A 123 -17.74 -8.25 5.83
C SER A 123 -16.59 -8.47 4.84
N ILE A 124 -15.55 -9.15 5.29
CA ILE A 124 -14.42 -9.59 4.46
C ILE A 124 -14.63 -11.06 4.14
N ARG A 125 -14.47 -11.42 2.86
CA ARG A 125 -14.52 -12.80 2.38
C ARG A 125 -13.16 -13.48 2.50
#